data_AF-A0A8T0V7Y3-F1
#
_entry.id   AF-A0A8T0V7Y3-F1
#
_cell.length_a   1.000
_cell.length_b   1.000
_cell.length_c   1.000
_cell.angle_alpha   90.00
_cell.angle_beta   90.00
_cell.angle_gamma   90.00
#
_symmetry.space_group_name_H-M   'P 1'
#
loop_
_entity.id
_entity.type
_entity.pdbx_description
1 polymer ?
#
loop_
_entity_poly.entity_id
_entity_poly.type
_entity_poly.pdbx_seq_one_letter_code
_entity_poly.pdbx_strand_id
1 'polypeptide(L)'
;MNLISNIEPLNGGNFSKWAKQVEMALALADIDLAVTTPCPTAPVAPVRGDSETAGEWQERERAHAVVQMKYDLEKAKWTSSNRKCLMVIKSSIVDTIRGAIPDAPTAVEYLKKVESQFVCSDSDSEVGC
;
A
#
# COMPACT_ATOMS: atom_id res chain seq x y z
N MET A 1 13.57 9.84 -17.73
CA MET A 1 14.47 9.00 -16.91
C MET A 1 13.64 7.84 -16.37
N ASN A 2 13.98 6.59 -16.69
CA ASN A 2 13.32 5.43 -16.09
C ASN A 2 14.13 4.97 -14.87
N LEU A 3 13.73 5.38 -13.67
CA LEU A 3 14.47 5.07 -12.44
C LEU A 3 14.19 3.66 -11.92
N ILE A 4 13.04 3.09 -12.31
CA ILE A 4 12.65 1.73 -11.95
C ILE A 4 13.65 0.72 -12.50
N SER A 5 14.20 0.95 -13.71
CA SER A 5 15.21 0.07 -14.31
C SER A 5 16.61 0.21 -13.69
N ASN A 6 16.85 1.23 -12.86
CA ASN A 6 18.15 1.49 -12.22
C ASN A 6 18.19 1.04 -10.75
N ILE A 7 17.12 0.44 -10.24
CA ILE A 7 17.10 -0.13 -8.89
C ILE A 7 18.05 -1.32 -8.87
N GLU A 8 19.06 -1.27 -8.00
CA GLU A 8 19.95 -2.40 -7.80
C GLU A 8 19.16 -3.54 -7.15
N PRO A 9 19.12 -4.76 -7.71
CA PRO A 9 18.31 -5.84 -7.13
C PRO A 9 18.70 -6.13 -5.67
N LEU A 10 17.68 -6.35 -4.82
CA LEU A 10 17.90 -6.76 -3.44
C LEU A 10 18.60 -8.12 -3.41
N ASN A 11 19.82 -8.15 -2.88
CA ASN A 11 20.73 -9.31 -2.93
C ASN A 11 21.17 -9.81 -1.54
N GLY A 12 20.55 -9.28 -0.49
CA GLY A 12 20.81 -9.66 0.90
C GLY A 12 21.73 -8.72 1.67
N GLY A 13 22.68 -8.06 0.98
CA GLY A 13 23.61 -7.14 1.62
C GLY A 13 23.28 -5.65 1.46
N ASN A 14 22.25 -5.32 0.67
CA ASN A 14 22.00 -3.96 0.21
C ASN A 14 20.63 -3.39 0.62
N PHE A 15 19.92 -3.97 1.59
CA PHE A 15 18.55 -3.58 1.96
C PHE A 15 18.35 -2.07 2.14
N SER A 16 19.16 -1.41 2.98
CA SER A 16 18.99 0.03 3.26
C SER A 16 19.17 0.92 2.02
N LYS A 17 20.01 0.49 1.07
CA LYS A 17 20.20 1.20 -0.21
C LYS A 17 19.04 0.90 -1.16
N TRP A 18 18.67 -0.37 -1.29
CA TRP A 18 17.56 -0.83 -2.12
C TRP A 18 16.25 -0.16 -1.72
N ALA A 19 15.93 -0.12 -0.43
CA ALA A 19 14.69 0.47 0.09
C ALA A 19 14.56 1.95 -0.32
N LYS A 20 15.65 2.74 -0.17
CA LYS A 20 15.69 4.15 -0.61
C LYS A 20 15.55 4.30 -2.12
N GLN A 21 16.16 3.43 -2.91
CA GLN A 21 16.03 3.45 -4.37
C GLN A 21 14.61 3.13 -4.82
N VAL A 22 13.96 2.15 -4.18
CA VAL A 22 12.55 1.82 -4.42
C VAL A 22 11.65 3.01 -4.07
N GLU A 23 11.79 3.56 -2.87
CA GLU A 23 11.01 4.74 -2.44
C GLU A 23 11.12 5.89 -3.44
N MET A 24 12.35 6.28 -3.79
CA MET A 24 12.61 7.36 -4.73
C MET A 24 12.07 7.05 -6.14
N ALA A 25 12.19 5.81 -6.61
CA ALA A 25 11.68 5.42 -7.92
C ALA A 25 10.15 5.40 -7.98
N LEU A 26 9.47 4.99 -6.91
CA LEU A 26 8.00 5.02 -6.82
C LEU A 26 7.49 6.46 -6.80
N ALA A 27 8.11 7.34 -6.01
CA ALA A 27 7.75 8.75 -5.91
C ALA A 27 7.95 9.48 -7.25
N LEU A 28 9.12 9.32 -7.88
CA LEU A 28 9.42 9.98 -9.16
C LEU A 28 8.64 9.42 -10.35
N ALA A 29 8.00 8.27 -10.19
CA ALA A 29 7.09 7.70 -11.18
C ALA A 29 5.61 8.02 -10.88
N ASP A 30 5.29 8.79 -9.84
CA ASP A 30 3.93 9.13 -9.40
C ASP A 30 3.04 7.90 -9.18
N ILE A 31 3.61 6.84 -8.62
CA ILE A 31 2.88 5.58 -8.33
C ILE A 31 2.91 5.19 -6.86
N ASP A 32 3.43 6.05 -5.98
CA ASP A 32 3.66 5.82 -4.56
C ASP A 32 2.43 6.04 -3.66
N LEU A 33 1.29 6.48 -4.21
CA LEU A 33 0.07 6.78 -3.44
C LEU A 33 -0.29 5.68 -2.41
N ALA A 34 -0.22 4.40 -2.79
CA ALA A 34 -0.57 3.28 -1.93
C ALA A 34 0.44 2.98 -0.82
N VAL A 35 1.67 3.48 -0.95
CA VAL A 35 2.70 3.36 0.09
C VAL A 35 2.79 4.60 0.97
N THR A 36 2.27 5.75 0.52
CA THR A 36 2.27 7.01 1.28
C THR A 36 0.92 7.35 1.94
N THR A 37 -0.17 6.71 1.52
CA THR A 37 -1.51 6.97 2.06
C THR A 37 -2.24 5.68 2.46
N PRO A 38 -3.05 5.71 3.54
CA PRO A 38 -3.86 4.56 3.92
C PRO A 38 -4.90 4.25 2.85
N CYS A 39 -5.33 2.99 2.80
CA CYS A 39 -6.40 2.58 1.90
C CYS A 39 -7.69 3.34 2.19
N PRO A 40 -8.37 3.93 1.19
CA PRO A 40 -9.62 4.65 1.41
C PRO A 40 -10.69 3.76 2.07
N THR A 41 -11.37 4.32 3.08
CA THR A 41 -12.48 3.68 3.80
C THR A 41 -13.79 3.92 3.07
N ALA A 42 -14.57 2.85 2.86
CA ALA A 42 -15.88 2.96 2.22
C ALA A 42 -16.82 3.84 3.06
N PRO A 43 -17.56 4.77 2.43
CA PRO A 43 -18.59 5.52 3.12
C PRO A 43 -19.70 4.58 3.59
N VAL A 44 -20.31 4.92 4.72
CA VAL A 44 -21.44 4.16 5.27
C VAL A 44 -22.69 4.53 4.50
N ALA A 45 -23.37 3.53 3.94
CA ALA A 45 -24.62 3.74 3.22
C ALA A 45 -25.67 4.39 4.14
N PRO A 46 -26.38 5.43 3.67
CA PRO A 46 -27.39 6.10 4.48
C PRO A 46 -28.55 5.13 4.72
N VAL A 47 -29.09 5.17 5.92
CA VAL A 47 -30.30 4.42 6.30
C VAL A 47 -31.37 5.43 6.65
N ARG A 48 -32.56 5.27 6.05
CA ARG A 48 -33.68 6.20 6.24
C ARG A 48 -34.15 6.19 7.69
N GLY A 49 -34.34 7.37 8.26
CA GLY A 49 -34.87 7.51 9.61
C GLY A 49 -36.39 7.38 9.65
N ASP A 50 -36.93 6.85 10.75
CA ASP A 50 -38.39 6.62 10.91
C ASP A 50 -39.22 7.92 10.80
N SER A 51 -38.66 9.04 11.24
CA SER A 51 -39.31 10.36 11.23
C SER A 51 -38.82 11.27 10.11
N GLU A 52 -37.99 10.77 9.18
CA GLU A 52 -37.40 11.57 8.11
C GLU A 52 -38.39 11.75 6.94
N THR A 53 -38.56 13.00 6.52
CA THR A 53 -39.42 13.33 5.39
C THR A 53 -38.80 12.82 4.08
N ALA A 54 -39.64 12.64 3.06
CA ALA A 54 -39.16 12.20 1.75
C ALA A 54 -38.14 13.18 1.12
N GLY A 55 -38.29 14.49 1.38
CA GLY A 55 -37.38 15.52 0.87
C GLY A 55 -36.00 15.44 1.53
N GLU A 56 -35.96 15.36 2.86
CA GLU A 56 -34.71 15.21 3.63
C GLU A 56 -33.95 13.94 3.22
N TRP A 57 -34.67 12.81 3.09
CA TRP A 57 -34.09 11.56 2.62
C TRP A 57 -33.48 11.69 1.22
N GLN A 58 -34.21 12.31 0.28
CA GLN A 58 -33.74 12.45 -1.10
C GLN A 58 -32.50 13.35 -1.19
N GLU A 59 -32.42 14.41 -0.38
CA GLU A 59 -31.22 15.26 -0.31
C GLU A 59 -30.03 14.49 0.23
N ARG A 60 -30.24 13.70 1.30
CA ARG A 60 -29.19 12.85 1.90
C ARG A 60 -28.69 11.77 0.94
N GLU A 61 -29.57 11.16 0.16
CA GLU A 61 -29.18 10.22 -0.91
C GLU A 61 -28.30 10.88 -1.96
N ARG A 62 -28.66 12.09 -2.42
CA ARG A 62 -27.86 12.84 -3.40
C ARG A 62 -26.49 13.21 -2.84
N ALA A 63 -26.45 13.68 -1.59
CA ALA A 63 -25.19 14.00 -0.91
C ALA A 63 -24.31 12.75 -0.78
N HIS A 64 -24.89 11.61 -0.39
CA HIS A 64 -24.17 10.34 -0.31
C HIS A 64 -23.64 9.89 -1.68
N ALA A 65 -24.42 10.03 -2.76
CA ALA A 65 -23.96 9.67 -4.10
C ALA A 65 -22.71 10.45 -4.53
N VAL A 66 -22.58 11.72 -4.15
CA VAL A 66 -21.37 12.53 -4.41
C VAL A 66 -20.18 11.99 -3.62
N VAL A 67 -20.38 11.65 -2.34
CA VAL A 67 -19.33 11.07 -1.49
C VAL A 67 -18.90 9.70 -2.01
N GLN A 68 -19.85 8.86 -2.42
CA GLN A 68 -19.59 7.54 -3.01
C GLN A 68 -18.76 7.66 -4.29
N MET A 69 -19.15 8.56 -5.21
CA MET A 69 -18.41 8.79 -6.45
C MET A 69 -16.95 9.23 -6.18
N LYS A 70 -16.73 10.10 -5.18
CA LYS A 70 -15.40 10.52 -4.76
C LYS A 70 -14.60 9.32 -4.21
N TYR A 71 -15.21 8.54 -3.32
CA TYR A 71 -14.59 7.33 -2.76
C TYR A 71 -14.17 6.35 -3.87
N ASP A 72 -15.04 6.07 -4.83
CA ASP A 72 -14.76 5.10 -5.90
C ASP A 72 -13.56 5.54 -6.75
N LEU A 73 -13.47 6.84 -7.06
CA LEU A 73 -12.35 7.41 -7.80
C LEU A 73 -11.03 7.31 -7.01
N GLU A 74 -11.05 7.67 -5.72
CA GLU A 74 -9.86 7.59 -4.85
C GLU A 74 -9.42 6.13 -4.65
N LYS A 75 -10.38 5.22 -4.42
CA LYS A 75 -10.14 3.78 -4.26
C LYS A 75 -9.56 3.16 -5.53
N ALA A 76 -10.04 3.55 -6.72
CA ALA A 76 -9.50 3.08 -7.99
C ALA A 76 -8.05 3.53 -8.20
N LYS A 77 -7.74 4.81 -7.92
CA LYS A 77 -6.37 5.35 -7.98
C LYS A 77 -5.45 4.62 -7.01
N TRP A 78 -5.87 4.45 -5.76
CA TRP A 78 -5.11 3.75 -4.73
C TRP A 78 -4.85 2.29 -5.12
N THR A 79 -5.86 1.58 -5.62
CA THR A 79 -5.72 0.17 -6.05
C THR A 79 -4.76 0.02 -7.23
N SER A 80 -4.81 0.94 -8.19
CA SER A 80 -3.87 0.99 -9.32
C SER A 80 -2.44 1.23 -8.86
N SER A 81 -2.23 2.21 -7.97
CA SER A 81 -0.92 2.48 -7.34
C SER A 81 -0.40 1.26 -6.57
N ASN A 82 -1.23 0.63 -5.73
CA ASN A 82 -0.85 -0.55 -4.95
C ASN A 82 -0.33 -1.69 -5.84
N ARG A 83 -1.06 -1.98 -6.93
CA ARG A 83 -0.65 -2.98 -7.92
C ARG A 83 0.70 -2.63 -8.55
N LYS A 84 0.90 -1.38 -8.96
CA LYS A 84 2.16 -0.93 -9.59
C LYS A 84 3.34 -0.99 -8.62
N CYS A 85 3.16 -0.54 -7.37
CA CYS A 85 4.17 -0.67 -6.32
C CYS A 85 4.56 -2.14 -6.11
N LEU A 86 3.58 -3.03 -5.94
CA LEU A 86 3.85 -4.47 -5.78
C LEU A 86 4.67 -5.04 -6.94
N MET A 87 4.35 -4.66 -8.18
CA MET A 87 5.11 -5.09 -9.35
C MET A 87 6.57 -4.64 -9.29
N VAL A 88 6.82 -3.35 -9.02
CA VAL A 88 8.19 -2.78 -8.94
C VAL A 88 8.98 -3.40 -7.79
N ILE A 89 8.37 -3.52 -6.61
CA ILE A 89 9.02 -4.09 -5.43
C ILE A 89 9.38 -5.55 -5.69
N LYS A 90 8.42 -6.38 -6.15
CA LYS A 90 8.66 -7.80 -6.43
C LYS A 90 9.65 -8.03 -7.57
N SER A 91 9.66 -7.18 -8.59
CA SER A 91 10.60 -7.31 -9.72
C SER A 91 12.03 -6.90 -9.37
N SER A 92 12.21 -6.09 -8.32
CA SER A 92 13.53 -5.59 -7.89
C SER A 92 14.16 -6.45 -6.78
N ILE A 93 13.62 -7.64 -6.52
CA ILE A 93 14.17 -8.60 -5.54
C ILE A 93 14.61 -9.85 -6.30
N VAL A 94 15.81 -10.34 -5.99
CA VAL A 94 16.34 -11.58 -6.58
C VAL A 94 15.40 -12.75 -6.24
N ASP A 95 15.17 -13.63 -7.22
CA ASP A 95 14.16 -14.69 -7.15
C ASP A 95 14.28 -15.60 -5.92
N THR A 96 15.50 -15.91 -5.48
CA THR A 96 15.76 -16.73 -4.29
C THR A 96 15.24 -16.06 -3.01
N ILE A 97 15.48 -14.76 -2.85
CA ILE A 97 14.99 -13.98 -1.71
C ILE A 97 13.47 -13.78 -1.83
N ARG A 98 12.99 -13.46 -3.03
CA ARG A 98 11.56 -13.27 -3.29
C ARG A 98 10.75 -14.51 -2.95
N GLY A 99 11.27 -15.70 -3.27
CA GLY A 99 10.63 -16.99 -2.96
C GLY A 99 10.50 -17.28 -1.47
N ALA A 100 11.32 -16.65 -0.62
CA ALA A 100 11.26 -16.81 0.83
C ALA A 100 10.25 -15.85 1.50
N ILE A 101 9.78 -14.81 0.80
CA ILE A 101 8.89 -13.78 1.35
C ILE A 101 7.44 -14.16 1.05
N PRO A 102 6.57 -14.33 2.08
CA PRO A 102 5.15 -14.60 1.86
C PRO A 102 4.46 -13.44 1.13
N ASP A 103 3.52 -13.77 0.24
CA ASP A 103 2.78 -12.74 -0.49
C ASP A 103 1.94 -11.84 0.44
N ALA A 104 1.64 -10.61 0.01
CA ALA A 104 0.82 -9.66 0.75
C ALA A 104 -0.13 -8.89 -0.19
N PRO A 105 -1.35 -8.55 0.27
CA PRO A 105 -2.33 -7.82 -0.52
C PRO A 105 -1.92 -6.37 -0.80
N THR A 106 -1.12 -5.77 0.08
CA THR A 106 -0.69 -4.37 -0.04
C THR A 106 0.82 -4.23 -0.19
N ALA A 107 1.25 -3.21 -0.94
CA ALA A 107 2.67 -2.89 -1.12
C ALA A 107 3.34 -2.56 0.22
N VAL A 108 2.63 -1.87 1.12
CA VAL A 108 3.12 -1.55 2.47
C VAL A 108 3.36 -2.82 3.29
N GLU A 109 2.40 -3.74 3.31
CA GLU A 109 2.58 -5.02 4.01
C GLU A 109 3.70 -5.84 3.41
N TYR A 110 3.83 -5.84 2.08
CA TYR A 110 4.93 -6.54 1.42
C TYR A 110 6.29 -5.95 1.79
N LEU A 111 6.44 -4.62 1.80
CA LEU A 111 7.68 -3.94 2.23
C LEU A 111 8.04 -4.28 3.68
N LYS A 112 7.06 -4.29 4.60
CA LYS A 112 7.28 -4.71 6.00
C LYS A 112 7.77 -6.15 6.10
N LYS A 113 7.23 -7.05 5.29
CA LYS A 113 7.71 -8.45 5.24
C LYS A 113 9.13 -8.53 4.70
N VAL A 114 9.46 -7.76 3.65
CA VAL A 114 10.83 -7.68 3.14
C VAL A 114 11.76 -7.19 4.24
N GLU A 115 11.42 -6.08 4.91
CA GLU A 115 12.20 -5.50 6.00
C GLU A 115 12.46 -6.50 7.14
N SER A 116 11.44 -7.26 7.53
CA SER A 116 11.57 -8.29 8.59
C SER A 116 12.55 -9.42 8.27
N GLN A 117 12.91 -9.64 7.00
CA GLN A 117 13.95 -10.62 6.62
C GLN A 117 15.38 -10.08 6.80
N PHE A 118 15.56 -8.76 6.86
CA PHE A 118 16.87 -8.10 6.92
C PHE A 118 17.14 -7.42 8.26
N VAL A 119 16.09 -7.15 9.03
CA VAL A 119 16.19 -6.74 10.42
C VAL A 119 16.16 -8.01 11.27
N CYS A 120 17.34 -8.53 11.63
CA CYS A 120 17.43 -9.56 12.68
C CYS A 120 16.70 -9.04 13.92
N SER A 121 15.84 -9.87 14.51
CA SER A 121 15.31 -9.65 15.84
C SER A 121 16.47 -9.65 16.85
N ASP A 122 17.02 -8.47 17.13
CA ASP A 122 17.73 -8.22 18.37
C ASP A 122 16.70 -8.35 19.50
N SER A 123 16.57 -9.56 20.07
CA SER A 123 16.16 -9.89 21.46
C SER A 123 15.59 -11.31 21.53
N ASP A 124 16.46 -12.32 21.54
CA ASP A 124 16.20 -13.60 22.21
C ASP A 124 17.54 -14.11 22.77
N SER A 125 18.04 -13.43 23.80
CA SER A 125 19.08 -13.96 24.70
C SER A 125 19.20 -13.12 25.98
N GLU A 126 18.17 -13.16 26.83
CA GLU A 126 18.37 -13.07 28.29
C GLU A 126 18.32 -14.52 28.83
N VAL A 127 19.48 -15.18 28.91
CA VAL A 127 20.20 -15.47 30.17
C VAL A 127 19.35 -16.24 31.19
N GLY A 128 19.46 -17.56 31.16
CA GLY A 128 19.26 -18.41 32.33
C GLY A 128 20.61 -19.02 32.72
N CYS A 129 21.31 -18.36 33.65
CA CYS A 129 22.29 -19.00 34.53
C CYS A 129 21.56 -19.50 35.78
#